data_AF-A0A2I0NAX2-F1
#
_entry.id   AF-A0A2I0NAX2-F1
#
_cell.length_a   1.000
_cell.length_b   1.000
_cell.length_c   1.000
_cell.angle_alpha   90.00
_cell.angle_beta   90.00
_cell.angle_gamma   90.00
#
_symmetry.space_group_name_H-M   'P 1'
#
loop_
_entity.id
_entity.type
_entity.pdbx_description
1 polymer ?
#
loop_
_entity_poly.entity_id
_entity_poly.type
_entity_poly.pdbx_seq_one_letter_code
_entity_poly.pdbx_strand_id
1 'polypeptide(L)'
;MELTGGYRAISYNGIPVISDRFVEEDAMYLLNTKEFALHQLCDWKWLEGEDGRIIKQMPGFATYTATLVKYADLICNKPSGQAKLTGLNGASEEA
;
A
#
# COMPACT_ATOMS: atom_id res chain seq x y z
N MET A 1 -14.19 5.93 14.16
CA MET A 1 -14.27 4.49 13.91
C MET A 1 -12.88 3.90 14.11
N GLU A 2 -12.75 2.82 14.87
CA GLU A 2 -11.47 2.12 15.02
C GLU A 2 -11.31 1.12 13.86
N LEU A 3 -10.22 1.23 13.11
CA LEU A 3 -9.87 0.27 12.06
C LEU A 3 -9.08 -0.89 12.66
N THR A 4 -9.19 -2.07 12.05
CA THR A 4 -8.50 -3.30 12.48
C THR A 4 -6.97 -3.13 12.61
N GLY A 5 -6.38 -2.14 11.93
CA GLY A 5 -4.96 -1.79 12.03
C GLY A 5 -4.59 -0.85 13.17
N GLY A 6 -5.50 -0.59 14.13
CA GLY A 6 -5.24 0.29 15.29
C GLY A 6 -5.26 1.79 14.96
N TYR A 7 -5.84 2.16 13.82
CA TYR A 7 -5.97 3.56 13.40
C TYR A 7 -7.38 4.08 13.65
N ARG A 8 -7.49 5.25 14.27
CA ARG A 8 -8.76 5.91 14.52
C ARG A 8 -9.11 6.84 13.36
N ALA A 9 -10.07 6.42 12.55
CA ALA A 9 -10.57 7.18 11.41
C ALA A 9 -11.79 8.04 11.79
N ILE A 10 -11.95 9.18 11.12
CA ILE A 10 -13.25 9.86 11.02
C ILE A 10 -14.14 8.97 10.15
N SER A 11 -15.45 8.94 10.39
CA SER A 11 -16.37 8.12 9.60
C SER A 11 -17.55 8.95 9.11
N TYR A 12 -17.97 8.71 7.87
CA TYR A 12 -19.17 9.29 7.27
C TYR A 12 -20.07 8.16 6.76
N ASN A 13 -21.33 8.14 7.20
CA ASN A 13 -22.28 7.05 6.88
C ASN A 13 -21.72 5.63 7.12
N GLY A 14 -20.94 5.45 8.19
CA GLY A 14 -20.32 4.17 8.52
C GLY A 14 -19.12 3.78 7.66
N ILE A 15 -18.70 4.64 6.72
CA ILE A 15 -17.49 4.45 5.90
C ILE A 15 -16.35 5.24 6.54
N PRO A 16 -15.20 4.62 6.81
CA PRO A 16 -14.04 5.32 7.36
C PRO A 16 -13.41 6.25 6.31
N VAL A 17 -13.07 7.45 6.73
CA VAL A 17 -12.32 8.46 5.98
C VAL A 17 -10.96 8.61 6.66
N ILE A 18 -9.90 8.40 5.88
CA ILE A 18 -8.52 8.46 6.34
C ILE A 18 -7.74 9.46 5.51
N SER A 19 -6.84 10.20 6.16
CA SER A 19 -5.82 10.99 5.46
C SER A 19 -4.65 10.06 5.17
N ASP A 20 -4.23 10.01 3.91
CA ASP A 20 -3.10 9.19 3.48
C ASP A 20 -2.06 10.09 2.79
N ARG A 21 -0.80 9.95 3.19
CA ARG A 21 0.34 10.73 2.67
C ARG A 21 0.71 10.44 1.22
N PHE A 22 0.25 9.32 0.67
CA PHE A 22 0.49 8.92 -0.72
C PHE A 22 -0.62 9.35 -1.66
N VAL A 23 -1.72 9.87 -1.12
CA VAL A 23 -2.78 10.51 -1.90
C VAL A 23 -2.35 11.95 -2.21
N GLU A 24 -2.51 12.35 -3.46
CA GLU A 24 -2.23 13.70 -3.93
C GLU A 24 -3.04 14.75 -3.15
N GLU A 25 -2.51 15.98 -3.08
CA GLU A 25 -3.25 17.12 -2.55
C GLU A 25 -4.56 17.33 -3.35
N ASP A 26 -5.58 17.84 -2.67
CA ASP A 26 -6.91 18.11 -3.23
C ASP A 26 -7.60 16.91 -3.92
N ALA A 27 -7.18 15.69 -3.57
CA ALA A 27 -7.75 14.46 -4.08
C ALA A 27 -8.28 13.55 -2.96
N MET A 28 -9.33 12.80 -3.27
CA MET A 28 -9.88 11.76 -2.41
C MET A 28 -10.18 10.51 -3.24
N TYR A 29 -9.78 9.36 -2.74
CA TYR A 29 -10.11 8.08 -3.35
C TYR A 29 -11.26 7.41 -2.60
N LEU A 30 -12.29 7.01 -3.33
CA LEU A 30 -13.39 6.18 -2.84
C LEU A 30 -13.12 4.76 -3.30
N LEU A 31 -12.62 3.94 -2.38
CA LEU A 31 -12.17 2.59 -2.67
C LEU A 31 -13.05 1.55 -1.99
N ASN A 32 -13.63 0.65 -2.78
CA ASN A 32 -14.15 -0.61 -2.28
C ASN A 32 -12.99 -1.62 -2.23
N THR A 33 -12.34 -1.71 -1.06
CA THR A 33 -11.18 -2.59 -0.87
C THR A 33 -11.47 -4.07 -1.11
N LYS A 34 -12.74 -4.50 -1.06
CA LYS A 34 -13.14 -5.89 -1.37
C LYS A 34 -12.95 -6.26 -2.84
N GLU A 35 -12.86 -5.28 -3.73
CA GLU A 35 -12.61 -5.50 -5.16
C GLU A 35 -11.12 -5.61 -5.50
N PHE A 36 -10.25 -5.30 -4.53
CA PHE A 36 -8.80 -5.38 -4.68
C PHE A 36 -8.28 -6.67 -4.06
N ALA A 37 -7.47 -7.40 -4.82
CA ALA A 37 -6.80 -8.61 -4.37
C ALA A 37 -5.30 -8.51 -4.68
N LEU A 38 -4.49 -8.93 -3.72
CA LEU A 38 -3.06 -9.08 -3.92
C LEU A 38 -2.81 -10.51 -4.45
N HIS A 39 -2.58 -10.61 -5.75
CA HIS A 39 -2.21 -11.87 -6.40
C HIS A 39 -0.73 -12.10 -6.20
N GLN A 40 -0.39 -13.05 -5.33
CA GLN A 40 0.98 -13.33 -4.93
C GLN A 40 1.42 -14.71 -5.40
N LEU A 41 2.61 -14.80 -6.00
CA LEU A 41 3.22 -16.07 -6.40
C LEU A 41 3.61 -16.90 -5.17
N CYS A 42 4.13 -16.21 -4.16
CA CYS A 42 4.45 -16.73 -2.84
C CYS A 42 4.31 -15.60 -1.81
N ASP A 43 4.26 -15.96 -0.53
CA ASP A 43 4.45 -14.95 0.52
C ASP A 43 5.92 -14.50 0.56
N TRP A 44 6.27 -13.64 1.52
CA TRP A 44 7.64 -13.20 1.75
C TRP A 44 8.63 -14.37 1.77
N LYS A 45 9.64 -14.31 0.91
CA LYS A 45 10.66 -15.35 0.77
C LYS A 45 12.06 -14.73 0.78
N TRP A 46 13.01 -15.42 1.40
CA TRP A 46 14.42 -15.07 1.30
C TRP A 46 15.05 -15.63 0.01
N LEU A 47 15.86 -14.84 -0.67
CA LEU A 47 16.65 -15.32 -1.80
C LEU A 47 17.83 -16.15 -1.30
N GLU A 48 17.86 -17.40 -1.74
CA GLU A 48 18.94 -18.33 -1.44
C GLU A 48 20.11 -18.14 -2.44
N GLY A 49 21.33 -18.40 -1.98
CA GLY A 49 22.49 -18.57 -2.85
C GLY A 49 22.48 -19.90 -3.57
N GLU A 50 23.46 -20.10 -4.45
CA GLU A 50 23.72 -21.41 -5.07
C GLU A 50 23.99 -22.50 -4.02
N ASP A 51 24.46 -22.12 -2.84
CA ASP A 51 24.71 -22.98 -1.69
C ASP A 51 23.48 -23.15 -0.76
N GLY A 52 22.31 -22.63 -1.14
CA GLY A 52 21.08 -22.68 -0.35
C GLY A 52 21.07 -21.74 0.86
N ARG A 53 22.12 -20.92 1.07
CA ARG A 53 22.19 -20.01 2.22
C ARG A 53 21.47 -18.70 1.93
N ILE A 54 20.74 -18.21 2.94
CA ILE A 54 20.03 -16.92 2.90
C ILE A 54 20.99 -15.76 3.18
N ILE A 55 21.86 -15.92 4.19
CA ILE A 55 22.81 -14.91 4.63
C ILE A 55 24.16 -15.15 3.94
N LYS A 56 24.68 -14.13 3.27
CA LYS A 56 25.92 -14.19 2.49
C LYS A 56 26.90 -13.16 3.02
N GLN A 57 28.16 -13.54 3.21
CA GLN A 57 29.21 -12.57 3.56
C GLN A 57 29.56 -11.74 2.32
N MET A 58 29.66 -10.42 2.48
CA MET A 58 30.05 -9.53 1.40
C MET A 58 31.57 -9.60 1.18
N PRO A 59 32.05 -9.95 -0.02
CA PRO A 59 33.49 -9.97 -0.31
C PRO A 59 34.10 -8.58 -0.09
N GLY A 60 35.21 -8.52 0.66
CA GLY A 60 35.92 -7.27 0.94
C GLY A 60 35.35 -6.41 2.05
N PHE A 61 34.24 -6.80 2.70
CA PHE A 61 33.64 -6.07 3.81
C PHE A 61 33.33 -7.01 4.98
N ALA A 62 33.44 -6.50 6.21
CA ALA A 62 33.01 -7.20 7.42
C ALA A 62 31.48 -7.11 7.61
N THR A 63 30.72 -7.42 6.57
CA THR A 63 29.26 -7.32 6.55
C THR A 63 28.62 -8.56 5.94
N TYR A 64 27.37 -8.80 6.32
CA TYR A 64 26.52 -9.86 5.78
C TYR A 64 25.31 -9.25 5.10
N THR A 65 24.84 -9.89 4.02
CA THR A 65 23.67 -9.47 3.25
C THR A 65 22.66 -10.61 3.15
N ALA A 66 21.39 -10.24 3.09
CA ALA A 66 20.27 -11.13 2.82
C ALA A 66 19.20 -10.34 2.05
N THR A 67 18.54 -10.96 1.08
CA THR A 67 17.52 -10.31 0.27
C THR A 67 16.17 -10.94 0.54
N LEU A 68 15.24 -10.17 1.10
CA LEU A 68 13.83 -10.56 1.24
C LEU A 68 13.06 -10.10 0.01
N VAL A 69 12.27 -10.98 -0.59
CA VAL A 69 11.45 -10.71 -1.78
C VAL A 69 10.00 -11.05 -1.54
N LYS A 70 9.11 -10.30 -2.19
CA LYS A 70 7.69 -10.63 -2.35
C LYS A 70 7.29 -10.34 -3.79
N TYR A 71 6.85 -11.38 -4.49
CA TYR A 71 6.38 -11.28 -5.86
C TYR A 71 4.86 -11.26 -5.85
N ALA A 72 4.28 -10.08 -6.06
CA ALA A 72 2.84 -9.90 -6.01
C ALA A 72 2.38 -8.74 -6.89
N ASP A 73 1.18 -8.87 -7.44
CA ASP A 73 0.46 -7.86 -8.21
C ASP A 73 -0.83 -7.47 -7.48
N LEU A 74 -1.14 -6.17 -7.45
CA LEU A 74 -2.43 -5.68 -6.96
C LEU A 74 -3.41 -5.59 -8.13
N ILE A 75 -4.48 -6.38 -8.08
CA ILE A 75 -5.49 -6.45 -9.13
C ILE A 75 -6.83 -5.91 -8.60
N CYS A 76 -7.56 -5.19 -9.46
CA CYS A 76 -8.92 -4.71 -9.19
C CYS A 76 -9.93 -5.41 -10.10
N ASN A 77 -10.85 -6.18 -9.52
CA ASN A 77 -11.86 -6.94 -10.26
C ASN A 77 -12.95 -6.05 -10.87
N LYS A 78 -13.22 -4.91 -10.23
CA LYS A 78 -14.25 -3.95 -10.67
C LYS A 78 -13.72 -2.52 -10.66
N PRO A 79 -12.98 -2.10 -11.72
CA PRO A 79 -12.45 -0.75 -11.83
C PRO A 79 -13.54 0.33 -11.82
N SER A 80 -14.70 0.05 -12.43
CA SER A 80 -15.85 0.96 -12.45
C SER A 80 -16.54 1.15 -11.10
N GLY A 81 -16.17 0.36 -10.08
CA GLY A 81 -16.65 0.49 -8.71
C GLY A 81 -15.80 1.41 -7.83
N GLN A 82 -14.75 2.02 -8.40
CA GLN A 82 -13.81 2.90 -7.72
C GLN A 82 -13.98 4.32 -8.24
N ALA A 83 -13.67 5.32 -7.40
CA ALA A 83 -13.68 6.71 -7.84
C ALA A 83 -12.53 7.52 -7.26
N LYS A 84 -12.11 8.55 -7.99
CA LYS A 84 -11.22 9.61 -7.54
C LYS A 84 -11.97 10.92 -7.65
N LEU A 85 -12.08 11.65 -6.56
CA LEU A 85 -12.53 13.03 -6.52
C LEU A 85 -11.29 13.93 -6.55
N THR A 86 -11.33 15.00 -7.34
CA THR A 86 -10.24 15.97 -7.50
C THR A 86 -10.80 17.38 -7.45
N GLY A 87 -9.96 18.38 -7.14
CA GLY A 87 -10.41 19.77 -7.02
C GLY A 87 -11.19 19.99 -5.71
N LEU A 88 -10.72 19.35 -4.64
CA LEU A 88 -11.29 19.49 -3.30
C LEU A 88 -10.83 20.77 -2.58
N ASN A 89 -9.97 21.56 -3.23
CA ASN A 89 -9.76 22.93 -2.82
C ASN A 89 -11.07 23.70 -3.04
N GLY A 90 -11.68 24.15 -1.95
CA GLY A 90 -12.74 25.15 -2.07
C GLY A 90 -12.16 26.33 -2.84
N ALA A 91 -12.95 26.93 -3.72
CA ALA A 91 -12.60 28.20 -4.36
C ALA A 91 -12.29 29.24 -3.27
N SER A 92 -11.03 29.33 -2.87
CA SER A 92 -10.48 30.48 -2.17
C SER A 92 -9.86 31.38 -3.24
N GLU A 93 -10.72 31.90 -4.12
CA GLU A 93 -10.45 33.20 -4.74
C GLU A 93 -10.72 34.24 -3.64
N GLU A 94 -9.60 34.75 -3.11
CA GLU A 94 -9.36 36.12 -2.62
C GLU A 94 -10.58 36.93 -2.10
N ALA A 95 -10.54 37.22 -0.80
CA ALA A 95 -11.20 38.38 -0.19
C ALA A 95 -10.22 39.55 -0.08
#